data_AF-A0A8B9N7X7-F1
#
_entry.id   AF-A0A8B9N7X7-F1
#
_cell.length_a   1.000
_cell.length_b   1.000
_cell.length_c   1.000
_cell.angle_alpha   90.00
_cell.angle_beta   90.00
_cell.angle_gamma   90.00
#
_symmetry.space_group_name_H-M   'P 1'
#
loop_
_entity.id
_entity.type
_entity.pdbx_description
1 polymer ?
#
loop_
_entity_poly.entity_id
_entity_poly.type
_entity_poly.pdbx_seq_one_letter_code
_entity_poly.pdbx_strand_id
1 'polypeptide(L)'
;FIIVQITEVLRKYTVILEEISFFLSADVYRFMNDEAMMINRALLANQRAIAKLFFNLMKSEMKTELSHRLKWQDRVKDWKYLLQCILQSYREFMANEEIQNPPTVKTEMENMIMDQILLSERRLEFLQHLGYDREQEQRKIEFFLELMRDLTTKCTLLPFSVQLYNAAVRQGLNIFYKALFNGKNAFLVFNAPVTLNRGDFKELAKQNEQNCRNLYSYFKEAMDLWDVHQLKLSQQEGELQKKLDECRWKQNNSIQV
;
A
#
# COMPACT_ATOMS: atom_id res chain seq x y z
N PHE A 1 -65.69 53.20 -0.54
CA PHE A 1 -64.76 52.26 0.11
C PHE A 1 -63.39 52.88 0.34
N ILE A 2 -62.67 53.33 -0.70
CA ILE A 2 -61.33 53.94 -0.59
C ILE A 2 -61.30 55.19 0.32
N ILE A 3 -62.26 56.11 0.15
CA ILE A 3 -62.34 57.34 0.97
C ILE A 3 -62.46 57.02 2.47
N VAL A 4 -63.26 56.01 2.83
CA VAL A 4 -63.45 55.60 4.23
C VAL A 4 -62.16 55.06 4.83
N GLN A 5 -61.39 54.25 4.09
CA GLN A 5 -60.09 53.76 4.55
C GLN A 5 -59.06 54.88 4.71
N ILE A 6 -59.02 55.83 3.77
CA ILE A 6 -58.12 56.99 3.87
C ILE A 6 -58.48 57.84 5.09
N THR A 7 -59.77 58.12 5.30
CA THR A 7 -60.23 58.88 6.46
C THR A 7 -59.91 58.17 7.78
N GLU A 8 -60.03 56.84 7.83
CA GLU A 8 -59.70 56.07 9.02
C GLU A 8 -58.20 56.08 9.34
N VAL A 9 -57.35 55.97 8.30
CA VAL A 9 -55.89 56.11 8.43
C VAL A 9 -55.53 57.52 8.89
N LEU A 10 -56.10 58.56 8.28
CA LEU A 10 -55.86 59.95 8.67
C LEU A 10 -56.28 60.20 10.12
N ARG A 11 -57.46 59.76 10.53
CA ARG A 11 -57.93 59.87 11.93
C ARG A 11 -56.97 59.19 12.89
N LYS A 12 -56.50 57.99 12.56
CA LYS A 12 -55.51 57.26 13.38
C LYS A 12 -54.22 58.06 13.55
N TYR A 13 -53.69 58.65 12.47
CA TYR A 13 -52.48 59.45 12.53
C TYR A 13 -52.69 60.84 13.15
N THR A 14 -53.87 61.45 13.03
CA THR A 14 -54.20 62.71 13.71
C THR A 14 -54.18 62.55 15.22
N VAL A 15 -54.75 61.47 15.76
CA VAL A 15 -54.71 61.18 17.21
C VAL A 15 -53.25 61.01 17.68
N ILE A 16 -52.43 60.27 16.92
CA ILE A 16 -51.01 60.10 17.23
C ILE A 16 -50.26 61.44 17.17
N LEU A 17 -50.55 62.28 16.16
CA LEU A 17 -49.96 63.60 16.00
C LEU A 17 -50.34 64.55 17.13
N GLU A 18 -51.59 64.51 17.60
CA GLU A 18 -52.05 65.26 18.77
C GLU A 18 -51.37 64.77 20.06
N GLU A 19 -51.22 63.46 20.25
CA GLU A 19 -50.51 62.87 21.40
C GLU A 19 -49.04 63.30 21.45
N ILE A 20 -48.35 63.36 20.31
CA ILE A 20 -46.94 63.78 20.25
C ILE A 20 -46.76 65.30 20.10
N SER A 21 -47.83 66.06 19.86
CA SER A 21 -47.78 67.51 19.62
C SER A 21 -47.22 68.30 20.80
N PHE A 22 -47.30 67.74 22.01
CA PHE A 22 -46.82 68.35 23.25
C PHE A 22 -45.31 68.22 23.46
N PHE A 23 -44.61 67.36 22.70
CA PHE A 23 -43.17 67.21 22.84
C PHE A 23 -42.45 68.37 22.18
N LEU A 24 -41.56 69.03 22.95
CA LEU A 24 -40.59 69.92 22.35
C LEU A 24 -39.62 69.09 21.50
N SER A 25 -39.16 69.68 20.39
CA SER A 25 -38.20 69.05 19.48
C SER A 25 -36.99 68.44 20.21
N ALA A 26 -36.48 69.11 21.26
CA ALA A 26 -35.38 68.63 22.08
C ALA A 26 -35.68 67.30 22.80
N ASP A 27 -36.90 67.10 23.30
CA ASP A 27 -37.27 65.87 24.02
C ASP A 27 -37.39 64.69 23.07
N VAL A 28 -37.92 64.89 21.86
CA VAL A 28 -37.95 63.86 20.80
C VAL A 28 -36.53 63.38 20.48
N TYR A 29 -35.57 64.30 20.32
CA TYR A 29 -34.17 63.93 20.09
C TYR A 29 -33.55 63.18 21.26
N ARG A 30 -33.88 63.54 22.51
CA ARG A 30 -33.40 62.81 23.69
C ARG A 30 -33.94 61.39 23.72
N PHE A 31 -35.23 61.20 23.50
CA PHE A 31 -35.84 59.86 23.41
C PHE A 31 -35.22 59.02 22.30
N MET A 32 -35.02 59.60 21.11
CA MET A 32 -34.36 58.89 20.01
C MET A 32 -32.93 58.46 20.37
N ASN A 33 -32.18 59.34 21.04
CA ASN A 33 -30.81 59.04 21.46
C ASN A 33 -30.76 57.96 22.55
N ASP A 34 -31.68 58.00 23.51
CA ASP A 34 -31.79 57.00 24.57
C ASP A 34 -32.18 55.63 24.00
N GLU A 35 -33.14 55.59 23.08
CA GLU A 35 -33.56 54.36 22.40
C GLU A 35 -32.43 53.78 21.54
N ALA A 36 -31.75 54.64 20.75
CA ALA A 36 -30.59 54.24 19.97
C ALA A 36 -29.45 53.71 20.86
N MET A 37 -29.23 54.32 22.03
CA MET A 37 -28.26 53.86 23.01
C MET A 37 -28.64 52.48 23.59
N MET A 38 -29.92 52.24 23.90
CA MET A 38 -30.39 50.93 24.38
C MET A 38 -30.19 49.84 23.32
N ILE A 39 -30.58 50.11 22.08
CA ILE A 39 -30.40 49.18 20.95
C ILE A 39 -28.91 48.88 20.74
N ASN A 40 -28.06 49.91 20.73
CA ASN A 40 -26.61 49.74 20.55
C ASN A 40 -25.98 48.92 21.70
N ARG A 41 -26.39 49.15 22.94
CA ARG A 41 -25.91 48.36 24.10
C ARG A 41 -26.30 46.89 23.98
N ALA A 42 -27.56 46.61 23.61
CA ALA A 42 -28.03 45.24 23.40
C ALA A 42 -27.30 44.56 22.23
N LEU A 43 -27.10 45.28 21.12
CA LEU A 43 -26.36 44.78 19.97
C LEU A 43 -24.92 44.40 20.34
N LEU A 44 -24.21 45.28 21.07
CA LEU A 44 -22.85 45.01 21.53
C LEU A 44 -22.78 43.83 22.50
N ALA A 45 -23.76 43.70 23.41
CA ALA A 45 -23.86 42.56 24.30
C ALA A 45 -24.07 41.25 23.51
N ASN A 46 -24.96 41.27 22.51
CA ASN A 46 -25.22 40.14 21.63
C ASN A 46 -23.97 39.75 20.82
N GLN A 47 -23.25 40.70 20.26
CA GLN A 47 -22.00 40.45 19.54
C GLN A 47 -20.96 39.76 20.44
N ARG A 48 -20.80 40.22 21.68
CA ARG A 48 -19.90 39.59 22.66
C ARG A 48 -20.36 38.18 23.02
N ALA A 49 -21.66 37.97 23.18
CA ALA A 49 -22.23 36.65 23.47
C ALA A 49 -21.99 35.66 22.32
N ILE A 50 -22.22 36.09 21.07
CA ILE A 50 -21.96 35.30 19.86
C ILE A 50 -20.48 34.93 19.76
N ALA A 51 -19.58 35.91 19.94
CA ALA A 51 -18.13 35.66 19.89
C ALA A 51 -17.70 34.64 20.97
N LYS A 52 -18.26 34.75 22.18
CA LYS A 52 -17.99 33.81 23.28
C LYS A 52 -18.51 32.40 22.99
N LEU A 53 -19.72 32.29 22.42
CA LEU A 53 -20.29 31.02 22.02
C LEU A 53 -19.45 30.35 20.93
N PHE A 54 -19.05 31.10 19.90
CA PHE A 54 -18.18 30.61 18.84
C PHE A 54 -16.84 30.10 19.40
N PHE A 55 -16.20 30.88 20.27
CA PHE A 55 -14.95 30.47 20.93
C PHE A 55 -15.13 29.19 21.75
N ASN A 56 -16.21 29.07 22.52
CA ASN A 56 -16.47 27.89 23.35
C ASN A 56 -16.73 26.64 22.51
N LEU A 57 -17.49 26.77 21.42
CA LEU A 57 -17.73 25.67 20.47
C LEU A 57 -16.41 25.21 19.84
N MET A 58 -15.64 26.14 19.28
CA MET A 58 -14.33 25.82 18.69
C MET A 58 -13.40 25.16 19.71
N LYS A 59 -13.33 25.70 20.92
CA LYS A 59 -12.50 25.11 22.00
C LYS A 59 -12.95 23.71 22.37
N SER A 60 -14.26 23.45 22.42
CA SER A 60 -14.81 22.12 22.69
C SER A 60 -14.47 21.15 21.57
N GLU A 61 -14.70 21.56 20.32
CA GLU A 61 -14.43 20.75 19.12
C GLU A 61 -12.95 20.38 18.98
N MET A 62 -12.07 21.36 19.19
CA MET A 62 -10.62 21.13 19.16
C MET A 62 -10.16 20.14 20.23
N LYS A 63 -10.76 20.19 21.43
CA LYS A 63 -10.48 19.21 22.49
C LYS A 63 -10.96 17.81 22.13
N THR A 64 -12.16 17.68 21.56
CA THR A 64 -12.69 16.38 21.13
C THR A 64 -11.84 15.79 20.01
N GLU A 65 -11.45 16.60 19.03
CA GLU A 65 -10.63 16.18 17.91
C GLU A 65 -9.23 15.74 18.37
N LEU A 66 -8.61 16.48 19.29
CA LEU A 66 -7.34 16.06 19.90
C LEU A 66 -7.47 14.71 20.63
N SER A 67 -8.56 14.50 21.38
CA SER A 67 -8.82 13.23 22.05
C SER A 67 -8.95 12.08 21.06
N HIS A 68 -9.67 12.28 19.95
CA HIS A 68 -9.78 11.27 18.90
C HIS A 68 -8.43 10.96 18.25
N ARG A 69 -7.64 11.98 17.93
CA ARG A 69 -6.29 11.79 17.36
C ARG A 69 -5.37 10.98 18.28
N LEU A 70 -5.37 11.27 19.58
CA LEU A 70 -4.57 10.51 20.55
C LEU A 70 -5.02 9.06 20.64
N LYS A 71 -6.34 8.83 20.77
CA LYS A 71 -6.91 7.47 20.78
C LYS A 71 -6.56 6.69 19.52
N TRP A 72 -6.67 7.32 18.35
CA TRP A 72 -6.28 6.71 17.08
C TRP A 72 -4.79 6.37 17.06
N GLN A 73 -3.93 7.28 17.51
CA GLN A 73 -2.49 7.06 17.58
C GLN A 73 -2.16 5.84 18.45
N ASP A 74 -2.81 5.69 19.60
CA ASP A 74 -2.62 4.54 20.48
C ASP A 74 -3.11 3.25 19.82
N ARG A 75 -4.29 3.25 19.17
CA ARG A 75 -4.79 2.10 18.40
C ARG A 75 -3.85 1.69 17.27
N VAL A 76 -3.24 2.65 16.58
CA VAL A 76 -2.24 2.35 15.53
C VAL A 76 -0.99 1.72 16.12
N LYS A 77 -0.53 2.17 17.29
CA LYS A 77 0.60 1.53 18.00
C LYS A 77 0.25 0.10 18.40
N ASP A 78 -0.92 -0.11 19.01
CA ASP A 78 -1.40 -1.44 19.40
C ASP A 78 -1.49 -2.37 18.19
N TRP A 79 -2.06 -1.89 17.08
CA TRP A 79 -2.18 -2.68 15.85
C TRP A 79 -0.82 -3.04 15.25
N LYS A 80 0.13 -2.10 15.21
CA LYS A 80 1.51 -2.39 14.76
C LYS A 80 2.18 -3.42 15.65
N TYR A 81 1.99 -3.34 16.96
CA TYR A 81 2.52 -4.32 17.91
C TYR A 81 1.93 -5.71 17.66
N LEU A 82 0.60 -5.82 17.54
CA LEU A 82 -0.07 -7.08 17.23
C LEU A 82 0.39 -7.68 15.90
N LEU A 83 0.52 -6.85 14.86
CA LEU A 83 1.06 -7.29 13.56
C LEU A 83 2.48 -7.84 13.71
N GLN A 84 3.32 -7.19 14.50
CA GLN A 84 4.68 -7.64 14.74
C GLN A 84 4.72 -8.97 15.50
N CYS A 85 3.82 -9.17 16.49
CA CYS A 85 3.65 -10.45 17.16
C CYS A 85 3.20 -11.56 16.19
N ILE A 86 2.20 -11.29 15.35
CA ILE A 86 1.70 -12.26 14.36
C ILE A 86 2.79 -12.64 13.36
N LEU A 87 3.55 -11.65 12.87
CA LEU A 87 4.66 -11.89 11.96
C LEU A 87 5.76 -12.72 12.63
N GLN A 88 6.03 -12.49 13.91
CA GLN A 88 7.01 -13.27 14.66
C GLN A 88 6.54 -14.71 14.85
N SER A 89 5.30 -14.93 15.30
CA SER A 89 4.73 -16.28 15.41
C SER A 89 4.67 -17.00 14.08
N TYR A 90 4.40 -16.29 12.99
CA TYR A 90 4.42 -16.86 11.65
C TYR A 90 5.85 -17.24 11.22
N ARG A 91 6.86 -16.42 11.51
CA ARG A 91 8.26 -16.78 11.25
C ARG A 91 8.66 -18.04 12.01
N GLU A 92 8.29 -18.13 13.28
CA GLU A 92 8.56 -19.31 14.13
C GLU A 92 7.85 -20.55 13.59
N PHE A 93 6.57 -20.42 13.21
CA PHE A 93 5.82 -21.48 12.55
C PHE A 93 6.51 -21.94 11.26
N MET A 94 6.89 -21.02 10.38
CA MET A 94 7.58 -21.35 9.13
C MET A 94 8.99 -21.90 9.33
N ALA A 95 9.63 -21.65 10.48
CA ALA A 95 10.93 -22.20 10.84
C ALA A 95 10.83 -23.61 11.43
N ASN A 96 9.63 -24.12 11.70
CA ASN A 96 9.44 -25.47 12.21
C ASN A 96 9.98 -26.50 11.22
N GLU A 97 10.79 -27.43 11.73
CA GLU A 97 11.49 -28.44 10.94
C GLU A 97 10.52 -29.43 10.28
N GLU A 98 9.36 -29.70 10.90
CA GLU A 98 8.31 -30.52 10.28
C GLU A 98 7.69 -29.87 9.03
N ILE A 99 7.73 -28.53 8.94
CA ILE A 99 7.18 -27.77 7.81
C ILE A 99 8.25 -27.56 6.74
N GLN A 100 9.49 -27.26 7.14
CA GLN A 100 10.62 -27.10 6.22
C GLN A 100 11.09 -28.44 5.63
N ASN A 101 11.14 -29.49 6.45
CA ASN A 101 11.62 -30.82 6.11
C ASN A 101 10.62 -31.89 6.61
N PRO A 102 9.46 -32.04 5.95
CA PRO A 102 8.44 -32.97 6.39
C PRO A 102 9.00 -34.41 6.43
N PRO A 103 9.01 -35.07 7.61
CA PRO A 103 9.66 -36.37 7.77
C PRO A 103 9.02 -37.43 6.88
N THR A 104 7.70 -37.38 6.70
CA THR A 104 6.96 -38.26 5.79
C THR A 104 7.46 -38.16 4.35
N VAL A 105 7.68 -36.94 3.86
CA VAL A 105 8.19 -36.72 2.49
C VAL A 105 9.61 -37.24 2.37
N LYS A 106 10.45 -37.03 3.39
CA LYS A 106 11.83 -37.53 3.42
C LYS A 106 11.87 -39.05 3.40
N THR A 107 11.12 -39.72 4.27
CA THR A 107 11.03 -41.18 4.31
C THR A 107 10.53 -41.75 2.99
N GLU A 108 9.53 -41.12 2.37
CA GLU A 108 9.02 -41.60 1.09
C GLU A 108 9.99 -41.37 -0.08
N MET A 109 10.78 -40.30 -0.02
CA MET A 109 11.88 -40.10 -0.96
C MET A 109 12.98 -41.16 -0.80
N GLU A 110 13.33 -41.52 0.44
CA GLU A 110 14.31 -42.57 0.76
C GLU A 110 13.82 -43.95 0.27
N ASN A 111 12.54 -44.26 0.49
CA ASN A 111 11.89 -45.47 -0.02
C ASN A 111 11.92 -45.52 -1.55
N MET A 112 11.54 -44.43 -2.23
CA MET A 112 11.60 -44.35 -3.69
C MET A 112 13.02 -44.52 -4.26
N ILE A 113 14.04 -43.98 -3.58
CA ILE A 113 15.44 -44.16 -3.99
C ILE A 113 15.85 -45.62 -3.87
N MET A 114 15.51 -46.29 -2.77
CA MET A 114 15.79 -47.73 -2.59
C MET A 114 15.09 -48.57 -3.67
N ASP A 115 13.82 -48.31 -3.95
CA ASP A 115 13.08 -49.01 -4.99
C ASP A 115 13.73 -48.80 -6.37
N GLN A 116 14.20 -47.58 -6.66
CA GLN A 116 14.83 -47.29 -7.93
C GLN A 116 16.20 -47.98 -8.06
N ILE A 117 16.96 -48.09 -6.98
CA ILE A 117 18.21 -48.86 -6.94
C ILE A 117 17.90 -50.33 -7.22
N LEU A 118 16.94 -50.92 -6.51
CA LEU A 118 16.55 -52.32 -6.69
C LEU A 118 16.10 -52.62 -8.13
N LEU A 119 15.28 -51.74 -8.70
CA LEU A 119 14.85 -51.84 -10.10
C LEU A 119 16.03 -51.71 -11.07
N SER A 120 17.03 -50.89 -10.75
CA SER A 120 18.23 -50.70 -11.58
C SER A 120 19.15 -51.92 -11.55
N GLU A 121 19.29 -52.56 -10.39
CA GLU A 121 20.05 -53.80 -10.21
C GLU A 121 19.41 -54.94 -10.99
N ARG A 122 18.10 -55.13 -10.86
CA ARG A 122 17.35 -56.11 -11.66
C ARG A 122 17.47 -55.88 -13.17
N ARG A 123 17.40 -54.62 -13.61
CA ARG A 123 17.61 -54.28 -15.03
C ARG A 123 19.02 -54.63 -15.48
N LEU A 124 20.02 -54.41 -14.64
CA LEU A 124 21.40 -54.77 -14.95
C LEU A 124 21.59 -56.28 -15.06
N GLU A 125 21.08 -57.04 -14.10
CA GLU A 125 21.13 -58.51 -14.11
C GLU A 125 20.50 -59.06 -15.41
N PHE A 126 19.35 -58.52 -15.78
CA PHE A 126 18.68 -58.87 -17.03
C PHE A 126 19.52 -58.53 -18.27
N LEU A 127 20.14 -57.35 -18.31
CA LEU A 127 21.03 -56.95 -19.40
C LEU A 127 22.28 -57.84 -19.47
N GLN A 128 22.87 -58.21 -18.33
CA GLN A 128 24.01 -59.13 -18.27
C GLN A 128 23.64 -60.51 -18.85
N HIS A 129 22.43 -61.01 -18.57
CA HIS A 129 21.92 -62.24 -19.19
C HIS A 129 21.74 -62.14 -20.71
N LEU A 130 21.47 -60.94 -21.24
CA LEU A 130 21.40 -60.67 -22.68
C LEU A 130 22.78 -60.43 -23.32
N GLY A 131 23.87 -60.62 -22.58
CA GLY A 131 25.24 -60.42 -23.07
C GLY A 131 25.70 -58.97 -23.09
N TYR A 132 25.02 -58.07 -22.34
CA TYR A 132 25.44 -56.68 -22.19
C TYR A 132 26.63 -56.59 -21.22
N ASP A 133 27.82 -56.31 -21.77
CA ASP A 133 29.01 -56.02 -20.98
C ASP A 133 29.12 -54.51 -20.70
N ARG A 134 28.85 -54.13 -19.45
CA ARG A 134 28.91 -52.74 -18.98
C ARG A 134 30.31 -52.15 -19.16
N GLU A 135 31.38 -52.92 -18.97
CA GLU A 135 32.73 -52.42 -19.15
C GLU A 135 33.04 -52.15 -20.62
N GLN A 136 32.52 -52.99 -21.52
CA GLN A 136 32.70 -52.81 -22.96
C GLN A 136 32.00 -51.54 -23.45
N GLU A 137 30.77 -51.28 -23.00
CA GLU A 137 30.04 -50.06 -23.34
C GLU A 137 30.64 -48.81 -22.68
N GLN A 138 31.12 -48.92 -21.43
CA GLN A 138 31.81 -47.82 -20.76
C GLN A 138 33.12 -47.46 -21.47
N ARG A 139 33.89 -48.46 -21.91
CA ARG A 139 35.09 -48.25 -22.75
C ARG A 139 34.76 -47.60 -24.09
N LYS A 140 33.64 -47.95 -24.73
CA LYS A 140 33.17 -47.28 -25.96
C LYS A 140 32.81 -45.81 -25.70
N ILE A 141 32.19 -45.50 -24.57
CA ILE A 141 31.84 -44.12 -24.17
C ILE A 141 33.10 -43.31 -23.86
N GLU A 142 34.03 -43.86 -23.08
CA GLU A 142 35.29 -43.20 -22.75
C GLU A 142 36.14 -42.96 -23.99
N PHE A 143 36.26 -43.97 -24.86
CA PHE A 143 36.91 -43.84 -26.17
C PHE A 143 36.26 -42.74 -27.02
N PHE A 144 34.92 -42.66 -27.05
CA PHE A 144 34.20 -41.64 -27.79
C PHE A 144 34.42 -40.23 -27.19
N LEU A 145 34.44 -40.10 -25.86
CA LEU A 145 34.73 -38.83 -25.18
C LEU A 145 36.18 -38.37 -25.41
N GLU A 146 37.13 -39.30 -25.47
CA GLU A 146 38.53 -39.03 -25.75
C GLU A 146 38.75 -38.63 -27.22
N LEU A 147 38.13 -39.34 -28.15
CA LEU A 147 38.09 -38.99 -29.58
C LEU A 147 37.51 -37.58 -29.80
N MET A 148 36.42 -37.25 -29.10
CA MET A 148 35.80 -35.92 -29.15
C MET A 148 36.71 -34.82 -28.61
N ARG A 149 37.50 -35.12 -27.57
CA ARG A 149 38.47 -34.18 -26.98
C ARG A 149 39.64 -33.91 -27.94
N ASP A 150 40.17 -34.95 -28.58
CA ASP A 150 41.26 -34.85 -29.56
C ASP A 150 40.81 -34.07 -30.82
N LEU A 151 39.62 -34.39 -31.36
CA LEU A 151 39.02 -33.64 -32.47
C LEU A 151 38.82 -32.15 -32.12
N THR A 152 38.35 -31.85 -30.90
CA THR A 152 38.16 -30.47 -30.42
C THR A 152 39.48 -29.70 -30.37
N THR A 153 40.56 -30.36 -29.98
CA THR A 153 41.91 -29.77 -29.81
C THR A 153 42.62 -29.57 -31.16
N LYS A 154 42.43 -30.50 -32.12
CA LYS A 154 42.95 -30.35 -33.49
C LYS A 154 42.21 -29.28 -34.28
N CYS A 155 40.91 -29.09 -34.04
CA CYS A 155 40.10 -28.06 -34.69
C CYS A 155 40.50 -26.62 -34.29
N THR A 156 41.11 -26.40 -33.12
CA THR A 156 41.53 -25.07 -32.66
C THR A 156 42.84 -24.57 -33.30
N LEU A 157 43.57 -25.43 -34.02
CA LEU A 157 44.89 -25.11 -34.60
C LEU A 157 44.89 -24.94 -36.13
N LEU A 158 43.74 -25.06 -36.81
CA LEU A 158 43.65 -24.99 -38.27
C LEU A 158 43.14 -23.63 -38.79
N PRO A 159 43.54 -23.20 -40.02
CA PRO A 159 43.19 -21.89 -40.57
C PRO A 159 41.68 -21.67 -40.73
N PHE A 160 41.28 -20.40 -40.77
CA PHE A 160 39.89 -19.90 -40.73
C PHE A 160 38.90 -20.59 -41.71
N SER A 161 39.35 -21.12 -42.84
CA SER A 161 38.49 -21.87 -43.79
C SER A 161 38.08 -23.27 -43.30
N VAL A 162 38.88 -23.92 -42.45
CA VAL A 162 38.57 -25.22 -41.83
C VAL A 162 37.69 -25.06 -40.59
N GLN A 163 37.69 -23.87 -39.96
CA GLN A 163 36.81 -23.56 -38.83
C GLN A 163 35.32 -23.55 -39.22
N LEU A 164 34.98 -23.16 -40.45
CA LEU A 164 33.59 -23.25 -40.96
C LEU A 164 33.14 -24.71 -41.17
N TYR A 165 34.01 -25.55 -41.74
CA TYR A 165 33.75 -26.99 -41.87
C TYR A 165 33.61 -27.65 -40.50
N ASN A 166 34.47 -27.29 -39.54
CA ASN A 166 34.40 -27.79 -38.16
C ASN A 166 33.18 -27.29 -37.38
N ALA A 167 32.64 -26.10 -37.69
CA ALA A 167 31.38 -25.61 -37.12
C ALA A 167 30.18 -26.41 -37.62
N ALA A 168 30.15 -26.77 -38.92
CA ALA A 168 29.12 -27.64 -39.50
C ALA A 168 29.22 -29.08 -38.97
N VAL A 169 30.44 -29.63 -38.84
CA VAL A 169 30.69 -30.94 -38.22
C VAL A 169 30.34 -30.93 -36.72
N ARG A 170 30.62 -29.84 -35.98
CA ARG A 170 30.17 -29.67 -34.59
C ARG A 170 28.64 -29.62 -34.48
N GLN A 171 27.95 -28.93 -35.38
CA GLN A 171 26.48 -28.94 -35.40
C GLN A 171 25.94 -30.34 -35.69
N GLY A 172 26.50 -31.05 -36.68
CA GLY A 172 26.15 -32.44 -36.98
C GLY A 172 26.39 -33.40 -35.80
N LEU A 173 27.53 -33.27 -35.13
CA LEU A 173 27.87 -34.04 -33.93
C LEU A 173 26.98 -33.70 -32.73
N ASN A 174 26.56 -32.44 -32.57
CA ASN A 174 25.67 -32.01 -31.49
C ASN A 174 24.22 -32.50 -31.74
N ILE A 175 23.80 -32.55 -33.01
CA ILE A 175 22.54 -33.19 -33.43
C ILE A 175 22.59 -34.70 -33.18
N PHE A 176 23.70 -35.37 -33.51
CA PHE A 176 23.90 -36.80 -33.25
C PHE A 176 23.97 -37.12 -31.74
N TYR A 177 24.68 -36.33 -30.94
CA TYR A 177 24.71 -36.42 -29.46
C TYR A 177 23.31 -36.23 -28.87
N LYS A 178 22.55 -35.23 -29.35
CA LYS A 178 21.14 -35.05 -28.97
C LYS A 178 20.29 -36.24 -29.36
N ALA A 179 20.47 -36.85 -30.53
CA ALA A 179 19.70 -38.02 -30.94
C ALA A 179 20.02 -39.27 -30.08
N LEU A 180 21.30 -39.52 -29.79
CA LEU A 180 21.74 -40.68 -29.01
C LEU A 180 21.35 -40.60 -27.52
N PHE A 181 21.42 -39.40 -26.93
CA PHE A 181 21.05 -39.19 -25.52
C PHE A 181 19.56 -38.89 -25.32
N ASN A 182 18.88 -38.23 -26.28
CA ASN A 182 17.43 -38.04 -26.18
C ASN A 182 16.64 -39.34 -26.44
N GLY A 183 17.21 -40.30 -27.19
CA GLY A 183 16.64 -41.65 -27.33
C GLY A 183 16.65 -42.45 -26.02
N LYS A 184 17.60 -42.19 -25.12
CA LYS A 184 17.62 -42.75 -23.74
C LYS A 184 16.80 -41.91 -22.75
N ASN A 185 16.64 -40.61 -23.00
CA ASN A 185 15.78 -39.75 -22.16
C ASN A 185 14.28 -40.03 -22.31
N ALA A 186 13.83 -40.69 -23.38
CA ALA A 186 12.43 -41.12 -23.51
C ALA A 186 12.01 -42.16 -22.45
N PHE A 187 12.97 -42.93 -21.90
CA PHE A 187 12.68 -43.93 -20.87
C PHE A 187 12.65 -43.35 -19.44
N LEU A 188 13.22 -42.17 -19.22
CA LEU A 188 13.24 -41.50 -17.92
C LEU A 188 12.03 -40.58 -17.68
N VAL A 189 11.22 -40.33 -18.71
CA VAL A 189 10.01 -39.48 -18.61
C VAL A 189 8.85 -40.18 -17.89
N PHE A 190 8.89 -41.51 -17.71
CA PHE A 190 7.76 -42.24 -17.10
C PHE A 190 7.77 -42.33 -15.56
N ASN A 191 8.83 -41.86 -14.88
CA ASN A 191 8.98 -42.08 -13.42
C ASN A 191 9.14 -40.79 -12.59
N ALA A 192 8.71 -39.64 -13.09
CA ALA A 192 8.60 -38.43 -12.26
C ALA A 192 7.17 -38.30 -11.74
N PRO A 193 6.90 -38.57 -10.45
CA PRO A 193 5.68 -38.09 -9.83
C PRO A 193 5.87 -36.59 -9.58
N VAL A 194 5.24 -35.76 -10.41
CA VAL A 194 5.03 -34.33 -10.15
C VAL A 194 3.52 -34.16 -10.03
N THR A 195 2.99 -34.06 -8.80
CA THR A 195 3.07 -32.93 -7.88
C THR A 195 2.32 -31.69 -8.38
N LEU A 196 1.60 -31.09 -7.43
CA LEU A 196 1.01 -29.77 -7.49
C LEU A 196 1.97 -28.79 -8.21
N ASN A 197 1.49 -28.14 -9.27
CA ASN A 197 2.35 -27.56 -10.30
C ASN A 197 3.19 -26.37 -9.80
N ARG A 198 4.48 -26.37 -10.18
CA ARG A 198 5.44 -25.24 -10.02
C ARG A 198 4.97 -23.94 -10.69
N GLY A 199 4.06 -24.05 -11.66
CA GLY A 199 3.42 -22.92 -12.33
C GLY A 199 2.54 -22.10 -11.39
N ASP A 200 1.78 -22.76 -10.51
CA ASP A 200 0.79 -22.09 -9.65
C ASP A 200 1.46 -21.20 -8.58
N PHE A 201 2.59 -21.65 -8.03
CA PHE A 201 3.41 -20.82 -7.14
C PHE A 201 4.05 -19.62 -7.84
N LYS A 202 4.40 -19.76 -9.12
CA LYS A 202 4.99 -18.66 -9.92
C LYS A 202 3.95 -17.61 -10.27
N GLU A 203 2.73 -18.02 -10.61
CA GLU A 203 1.59 -17.14 -10.83
C GLU A 203 1.20 -16.41 -9.53
N LEU A 204 1.13 -17.13 -8.40
CA LEU A 204 0.83 -16.55 -7.10
C LEU A 204 1.89 -15.54 -6.64
N ALA A 205 3.18 -15.84 -6.85
CA ALA A 205 4.27 -14.92 -6.54
C ALA A 205 4.18 -13.63 -7.37
N LYS A 206 3.89 -13.73 -8.68
CA LYS A 206 3.67 -12.56 -9.55
C LYS A 206 2.47 -11.73 -9.12
N GLN A 207 1.37 -12.39 -8.75
CA GLN A 207 0.16 -11.71 -8.29
C GLN A 207 0.40 -10.99 -6.96
N ASN A 208 1.14 -11.61 -6.04
CA ASN A 208 1.52 -10.98 -4.78
C ASN A 208 2.47 -9.79 -4.99
N GLU A 209 3.44 -9.90 -5.90
CA GLU A 209 4.33 -8.80 -6.25
C GLU A 209 3.57 -7.60 -6.84
N GLN A 210 2.57 -7.88 -7.70
CA GLN A 210 1.71 -6.85 -8.27
C GLN A 210 0.82 -6.19 -7.20
N ASN A 211 0.26 -6.98 -6.28
CA ASN A 211 -0.53 -6.47 -5.16
C ASN A 211 0.31 -5.54 -4.28
N CYS A 212 1.55 -5.92 -3.94
CA CYS A 212 2.48 -5.08 -3.18
C CYS A 212 2.79 -3.77 -3.90
N ARG A 213 2.99 -3.79 -5.24
CA ARG A 213 3.20 -2.57 -6.03
C ARG A 213 1.99 -1.63 -6.00
N ASN A 214 0.79 -2.17 -6.16
CA ASN A 214 -0.44 -1.39 -6.13
C ASN A 214 -0.66 -0.76 -4.75
N LEU A 215 -0.43 -1.53 -3.68
CA LEU A 215 -0.54 -1.05 -2.29
C LEU A 215 0.45 0.10 -2.03
N TYR A 216 1.69 -0.04 -2.49
CA TYR A 216 2.72 1.00 -2.36
C TYR A 216 2.32 2.29 -3.09
N SER A 217 1.78 2.19 -4.31
CA SER A 217 1.31 3.36 -5.07
C SER A 217 0.18 4.08 -4.34
N TYR A 218 -0.80 3.33 -3.85
CA TYR A 218 -1.90 3.88 -3.06
C TYR A 218 -1.42 4.64 -1.82
N PHE A 219 -0.51 4.04 -1.04
CA PHE A 219 0.02 4.70 0.15
C PHE A 219 0.88 5.92 -0.18
N LYS A 220 1.60 5.89 -1.29
CA LYS A 220 2.36 7.04 -1.77
C LYS A 220 1.45 8.22 -2.12
N GLU A 221 0.40 7.97 -2.90
CA GLU A 221 -0.59 9.01 -3.25
C GLU A 221 -1.30 9.56 -2.01
N ALA A 222 -1.63 8.70 -1.04
CA ALA A 222 -2.22 9.12 0.23
C ALA A 222 -1.27 9.98 1.08
N MET A 223 0.04 9.68 1.09
CA MET A 223 1.05 10.50 1.76
C MET A 223 1.21 11.86 1.09
N ASP A 224 1.25 11.92 -0.25
CA ASP A 224 1.32 13.18 -1.00
C ASP A 224 0.09 14.07 -0.68
N LEU A 225 -1.10 13.46 -0.57
CA LEU A 225 -2.33 14.17 -0.19
C LEU A 225 -2.29 14.66 1.26
N TRP A 226 -1.73 13.86 2.16
CA TRP A 226 -1.55 14.21 3.57
C TRP A 226 -0.62 15.42 3.75
N ASP A 227 0.49 15.46 3.02
CA ASP A 227 1.44 16.57 3.07
C ASP A 227 0.79 17.89 2.61
N VAL A 228 -0.02 17.86 1.56
CA VAL A 228 -0.79 19.02 1.10
C VAL A 228 -1.78 19.49 2.17
N HIS A 229 -2.48 18.55 2.83
CA HIS A 229 -3.41 18.88 3.91
C HIS A 229 -2.71 19.47 5.13
N GLN A 230 -1.57 18.90 5.52
CA GLN A 230 -0.77 19.36 6.65
C GLN A 230 -0.23 20.77 6.41
N LEU A 231 0.21 21.06 5.17
CA LEU A 231 0.64 22.40 4.77
C LEU A 231 -0.49 23.43 4.88
N LYS A 232 -1.69 23.10 4.36
CA LYS A 232 -2.88 23.98 4.45
C LYS A 232 -3.29 24.24 5.90
N LEU A 233 -3.27 23.21 6.74
CA LEU A 233 -3.58 23.35 8.17
C LEU A 233 -2.59 24.28 8.88
N SER A 234 -1.29 24.14 8.59
CA SER A 234 -0.25 25.02 9.13
C SER A 234 -0.45 26.48 8.70
N GLN A 235 -0.83 26.72 7.44
CA GLN A 235 -1.19 28.07 6.96
C GLN A 235 -2.38 28.65 7.72
N GLN A 236 -3.46 27.89 7.88
CA GLN A 236 -4.65 28.33 8.62
C GLN A 236 -4.34 28.61 10.09
N GLU A 237 -3.51 27.78 10.72
CA GLU A 237 -3.04 27.99 12.09
C GLU A 237 -2.22 29.30 12.21
N GLY A 238 -1.34 29.58 11.24
CA GLY A 238 -0.58 30.84 11.19
C GLY A 238 -1.46 32.08 11.01
N GLU A 239 -2.51 32.01 10.18
CA GLU A 239 -3.47 33.11 10.03
C GLU A 239 -4.27 33.36 11.31
N LEU A 240 -4.72 32.28 11.97
CA LEU A 240 -5.40 32.38 13.26
C LEU A 240 -4.49 32.97 14.33
N GLN A 241 -3.22 32.58 14.36
CA GLN A 241 -2.24 33.12 15.30
C GLN A 241 -2.04 34.62 15.08
N LYS A 242 -1.90 35.09 13.82
CA LYS A 242 -1.85 36.52 13.51
C LYS A 242 -3.07 37.29 14.00
N LYS A 243 -4.28 36.77 13.75
CA LYS A 243 -5.52 37.41 14.23
C LYS A 243 -5.59 37.45 15.75
N LEU A 244 -5.12 36.39 16.42
CA LEU A 244 -5.03 36.33 17.87
C LEU A 244 -4.08 37.41 18.43
N ASP A 245 -2.91 37.56 17.81
CA ASP A 245 -1.90 38.53 18.22
C ASP A 245 -2.34 39.98 17.96
N GLU A 246 -3.03 40.24 16.84
CA GLU A 246 -3.69 41.54 16.60
C GLU A 246 -4.76 41.85 17.67
N CYS A 247 -5.57 40.87 18.04
CA CYS A 247 -6.57 41.04 19.11
C CYS A 247 -5.89 41.36 20.45
N ARG A 248 -4.80 40.67 20.78
CA ARG A 248 -4.02 40.94 22.00
C ARG A 248 -3.39 42.33 21.99
N TRP A 249 -2.83 42.76 20.86
CA TRP A 249 -2.25 44.09 20.69
C TRP A 249 -3.30 45.20 20.89
N LYS A 250 -4.47 45.05 20.25
CA LYS A 250 -5.60 45.98 20.42
C LYS A 250 -6.07 46.05 21.88
N GLN A 251 -6.11 44.91 22.56
CA GLN A 251 -6.53 44.85 23.96
C GLN A 251 -5.52 45.53 24.90
N ASN A 252 -4.21 45.31 24.70
CA ASN A 252 -3.17 45.94 25.52
C ASN A 252 -3.12 47.47 25.34
N ASN A 253 -3.29 47.97 24.11
CA ASN A 253 -3.36 49.41 23.86
C ASN A 253 -4.64 50.05 24.40
N SER A 254 -5.74 49.29 24.52
CA SER A 254 -6.99 49.76 25.12
C SER A 254 -6.95 49.76 26.66
N ILE A 255 -5.94 49.13 27.28
CA ILE A 255 -5.74 49.09 28.74
C ILE A 255 -4.78 50.21 29.20
N GLN A 256 -4.07 50.87 28.27
CA GLN A 256 -3.12 51.96 28.54
C GLN A 256 -3.70 53.38 28.35
N VAL A 257 -5.00 53.50 28.07
CA VAL A 257 -5.77 54.77 28.02
C VAL A 257 -6.79 54.76 29.16
#